data_AF-A0A1H9ZFE8-F1
#
_entry.id   AF-A0A1H9ZFE8-F1
#
_cell.length_a   1.000
_cell.length_b   1.000
_cell.length_c   1.000
_cell.angle_alpha   90.00
_cell.angle_beta   90.00
_cell.angle_gamma   90.00
#
_symmetry.space_group_name_H-M   'P 1'
#
loop_
_entity.id
_entity.type
_entity.pdbx_description
1 polymer ?
#
loop_
_entity_poly.entity_id
_entity_poly.type
_entity_poly.pdbx_seq_one_letter_code
_entity_poly.pdbx_strand_id
1 'polypeptide(L)'
;MGNNWALATEQENYNNGGKFLNDRELRKILTELKKTKEYSWLNNYSNNITKQAIKDACIAYKNFFEGRANPPKFKSKKKNKQSFYQDIEKIKITQTHVKLEKLTTSKKSNKQKLNWIKLAEKGRIPTGDHIKYYNPRVTFDGLNWYLTIGVEEVENKNKEYTEGIGIDLGVKDLATISTGQKYKNINKSRKVKKLEKKQKRLQRKLSKKYELNKIQTEGGEHRYRKTNNIKKLEHLVLKTRRRLKNIRKDYLHQIT
;
A
#
# COMPACT_ATOMS: atom_id res chain seq x y z
N MET A 1 6.48 9.95 -8.34
CA MET A 1 7.34 11.08 -8.70
C MET A 1 7.70 11.93 -7.49
N GLY A 2 6.73 12.60 -6.85
CA GLY A 2 7.02 13.59 -5.78
C GLY A 2 8.00 13.14 -4.69
N ASN A 3 7.91 11.89 -4.20
CA ASN A 3 8.83 11.39 -3.17
C ASN A 3 10.27 11.24 -3.67
N ASN A 4 10.51 10.49 -4.76
CA ASN A 4 11.88 10.31 -5.30
C ASN A 4 12.49 11.63 -5.78
N TRP A 5 11.66 12.52 -6.35
CA TRP A 5 12.12 13.85 -6.73
C TRP A 5 12.61 14.64 -5.50
N ALA A 6 11.83 14.69 -4.43
CA ALA A 6 12.25 15.35 -3.19
C ALA A 6 13.55 14.74 -2.61
N LEU A 7 13.67 13.40 -2.62
CA LEU A 7 14.91 12.76 -2.16
C LEU A 7 16.13 13.12 -3.02
N ALA A 8 15.96 13.19 -4.34
CA ALA A 8 17.03 13.56 -5.26
C ALA A 8 17.46 15.02 -5.06
N THR A 9 16.50 15.94 -4.96
CA THR A 9 16.76 17.36 -4.73
C THR A 9 17.47 17.59 -3.40
N GLU A 10 17.06 16.90 -2.32
CA GLU A 10 17.75 16.99 -1.03
C GLU A 10 19.19 16.46 -1.10
N GLN A 11 19.39 15.33 -1.79
CA GLN A 11 20.72 14.74 -1.91
C GLN A 11 21.66 15.63 -2.74
N GLU A 12 21.16 16.23 -3.82
CA GLU A 12 21.89 17.19 -4.63
C GLU A 12 22.20 18.48 -3.84
N ASN A 13 21.22 19.03 -3.13
CA ASN A 13 21.40 20.21 -2.29
C ASN A 13 22.45 19.97 -1.19
N TYR A 14 22.42 18.81 -0.54
CA TYR A 14 23.42 18.43 0.45
C TYR A 14 24.83 18.30 -0.16
N ASN A 15 24.95 17.66 -1.33
CA ASN A 15 26.24 17.54 -2.03
C ASN A 15 26.83 18.90 -2.41
N ASN A 16 25.97 19.90 -2.66
CA ASN A 16 26.37 21.27 -2.93
C ASN A 16 26.64 22.11 -1.66
N GLY A 17 26.68 21.49 -0.48
CA GLY A 17 26.90 22.17 0.81
C GLY A 17 25.70 22.92 1.36
N GLY A 18 24.50 22.69 0.80
CA GLY A 18 23.25 23.30 1.23
C GLY A 18 22.72 22.74 2.55
N LYS A 19 21.92 23.56 3.25
CA LYS A 19 21.16 23.12 4.42
C LYS A 19 19.90 22.37 3.99
N PHE A 20 19.42 21.46 4.84
CA PHE A 20 18.20 20.67 4.59
C PHE A 20 17.01 21.56 4.24
N LEU A 21 16.31 21.23 3.15
CA LEU A 21 15.16 22.00 2.69
C LEU A 21 13.89 21.53 3.40
N ASN A 22 13.12 22.48 3.93
CA ASN A 22 11.84 22.12 4.53
C ASN A 22 10.78 21.82 3.46
N ASP A 23 9.66 21.23 3.88
CA ASP A 23 8.61 20.82 2.96
C ASP A 23 7.98 22.00 2.20
N ARG A 24 7.97 23.20 2.79
CA ARG A 24 7.45 24.42 2.16
C ARG A 24 8.36 24.86 1.01
N GLU A 25 9.67 24.83 1.19
CA GLU A 25 10.66 25.18 0.16
C GLU A 25 10.58 24.22 -1.03
N LEU A 26 10.64 22.91 -0.78
CA LEU A 26 10.50 21.89 -1.83
C LEU A 26 9.18 22.01 -2.60
N ARG A 27 8.07 22.36 -1.92
CA ARG A 27 6.78 22.59 -2.59
C ARG A 27 6.78 23.84 -3.48
N LYS A 28 7.49 24.90 -3.10
CA LYS A 28 7.64 26.10 -3.95
C LYS A 28 8.39 25.74 -5.23
N ILE A 29 9.53 25.04 -5.10
CA ILE A 29 10.33 24.57 -6.24
C ILE A 29 9.47 23.69 -7.17
N LEU A 30 8.74 22.72 -6.60
CA LEU A 30 7.88 21.87 -7.41
C LEU A 30 6.76 22.65 -8.12
N THR A 31 6.22 23.69 -7.50
CA THR A 31 5.19 24.54 -8.12
C THR A 31 5.71 25.23 -9.37
N GLU A 32 6.93 25.75 -9.33
CA GLU A 32 7.57 26.35 -10.51
C GLU A 32 7.88 25.31 -11.58
N LEU A 33 8.40 24.14 -11.18
CA LEU A 33 8.64 23.03 -12.12
C LEU A 33 7.37 22.61 -12.85
N LYS A 34 6.22 22.56 -12.18
CA LYS A 34 4.93 22.20 -12.80
C LYS A 34 4.47 23.14 -13.92
N LYS A 35 5.05 24.34 -14.04
CA LYS A 35 4.77 25.28 -15.14
C LYS A 35 5.53 24.91 -16.41
N THR A 36 6.63 24.15 -16.30
CA THR A 36 7.39 23.72 -17.47
C THR A 36 6.65 22.63 -18.25
N LYS A 37 6.93 22.54 -19.55
CA LYS A 37 6.30 21.55 -20.44
C LYS A 37 6.52 20.12 -19.96
N GLU A 38 7.72 19.82 -19.43
CA GLU A 38 8.10 18.49 -18.95
C GLU A 38 7.25 18.00 -17.76
N TYR A 39 6.92 18.89 -16.81
CA TYR A 39 6.17 18.53 -15.60
C TYR A 39 4.70 18.98 -15.63
N SER A 40 4.25 19.56 -16.75
CA SER A 40 2.87 20.02 -16.95
C SER A 40 1.81 18.95 -16.66
N TRP A 41 2.12 17.67 -16.95
CA TRP A 41 1.24 16.53 -16.69
C TRP A 41 0.94 16.31 -15.21
N LEU A 42 1.76 16.81 -14.27
CA LEU A 42 1.49 16.75 -12.84
C LEU A 42 0.23 17.53 -12.45
N ASN A 43 -0.24 18.43 -13.31
CA ASN A 43 -1.48 19.17 -13.14
C ASN A 43 -2.72 18.33 -13.50
N ASN A 44 -2.56 17.13 -14.05
CA ASN A 44 -3.68 16.27 -14.45
C ASN A 44 -4.29 15.46 -13.29
N TYR A 45 -3.69 15.49 -12.10
CA TYR A 45 -4.19 14.82 -10.90
C TYR A 45 -4.15 15.75 -9.68
N SER A 46 -4.60 15.26 -8.51
CA SER A 46 -4.64 16.07 -7.28
C SER A 46 -3.24 16.55 -6.87
N ASN A 47 -3.10 17.86 -6.64
CA ASN A 47 -1.86 18.45 -6.15
C ASN A 47 -1.48 17.91 -4.75
N ASN A 48 -2.48 17.51 -3.96
CA ASN A 48 -2.30 16.98 -2.60
C ASN A 48 -1.49 15.68 -2.60
N ILE A 49 -1.56 14.89 -3.68
CA ILE A 49 -0.73 13.68 -3.84
C ILE A 49 0.76 14.05 -3.82
N THR A 50 1.17 15.07 -4.60
CA THR A 50 2.57 15.51 -4.63
C THR A 50 2.98 16.22 -3.35
N LYS A 51 2.11 17.06 -2.77
CA LYS A 51 2.39 17.75 -1.51
C LYS A 51 2.64 16.76 -0.37
N GLN A 52 1.77 15.76 -0.24
CA GLN A 52 1.92 14.74 0.79
C GLN A 52 3.15 13.86 0.55
N ALA A 53 3.48 13.54 -0.72
CA ALA A 53 4.68 12.79 -1.03
C ALA A 53 5.98 13.50 -0.64
N ILE A 54 6.02 14.85 -0.76
CA ILE A 54 7.12 15.69 -0.26
C ILE A 54 7.11 15.68 1.28
N LYS A 55 5.95 15.90 1.91
CA LYS A 55 5.82 15.89 3.38
C LYS A 55 6.33 14.58 3.97
N ASP A 56 5.93 13.44 3.39
CA ASP A 56 6.37 12.11 3.80
C ASP A 56 7.89 11.94 3.66
N ALA A 57 8.51 12.54 2.64
CA ALA A 57 9.96 12.50 2.45
C ALA A 57 10.70 13.36 3.49
N CYS A 58 10.23 14.59 3.75
CA CYS A 58 10.81 15.44 4.79
C CYS A 58 10.67 14.82 6.19
N ILE A 59 9.53 14.19 6.50
CA ILE A 59 9.33 13.46 7.76
C ILE A 59 10.33 12.30 7.88
N ALA A 60 10.58 11.57 6.78
CA ALA A 60 11.55 10.49 6.79
C ALA A 60 12.98 10.98 7.07
N TYR A 61 13.38 12.12 6.49
CA TYR A 61 14.67 12.75 6.82
C TYR A 61 14.73 13.24 8.26
N LYS A 62 13.68 13.89 8.77
CA LYS A 62 13.62 14.30 10.19
C LYS A 62 13.81 13.12 11.13
N ASN A 63 13.08 12.03 10.89
CA ASN A 63 13.23 10.81 11.69
C ASN A 63 14.65 10.22 11.58
N PHE A 64 15.31 10.35 10.43
CA PHE A 64 16.71 9.94 10.27
C PHE A 64 17.67 10.83 11.06
N PHE A 65 17.54 12.15 10.97
CA PHE A 65 18.38 13.10 11.71
C PHE A 65 18.21 12.96 13.23
N GLU A 66 17.00 12.60 13.69
CA GLU A 66 16.72 12.32 15.10
C GLU A 66 17.11 10.90 15.55
N GLY A 67 17.73 10.08 14.68
CA GLY A 67 18.15 8.72 15.01
C GLY A 67 17.00 7.70 15.18
N ARG A 68 15.76 8.09 14.86
CA ARG A 68 14.57 7.23 14.97
C ARG A 68 14.38 6.29 13.78
N ALA A 69 15.06 6.53 12.66
CA ALA A 69 14.97 5.73 11.46
C ALA A 69 16.27 5.73 10.65
N ASN A 70 16.42 4.73 9.78
CA ASN A 70 17.48 4.71 8.76
C ASN A 70 17.25 5.78 7.67
N PRO A 71 18.30 6.16 6.91
CA PRO A 71 18.17 7.18 5.86
C PRO A 71 17.14 6.77 4.80
N PRO A 72 16.36 7.74 4.28
CA PRO A 72 15.33 7.45 3.29
C PRO A 72 15.92 6.91 1.98
N LYS A 73 15.22 5.97 1.36
CA LYS A 73 15.66 5.30 0.13
C LYS A 73 14.73 5.59 -1.03
N PHE A 74 15.28 5.71 -2.22
CA PHE A 74 14.52 5.87 -3.46
C PHE A 74 13.55 4.71 -3.68
N LYS A 75 12.30 5.03 -4.05
CA LYS A 75 11.29 4.04 -4.38
C LYS A 75 11.54 3.47 -5.77
N SER A 76 11.62 2.15 -5.87
CA SER A 76 11.69 1.46 -7.16
C SER A 76 10.34 1.48 -7.88
N LYS A 77 10.32 1.89 -9.15
CA LYS A 77 9.13 1.81 -10.02
C LYS A 77 8.59 0.38 -10.18
N LYS A 78 9.46 -0.64 -10.07
CA LYS A 78 9.10 -2.06 -10.26
C LYS A 78 8.66 -2.77 -8.98
N LYS A 79 9.31 -2.47 -7.85
CA LYS A 79 9.12 -3.21 -6.59
C LYS A 79 8.15 -2.53 -5.62
N ASN A 80 7.96 -1.22 -5.72
CA ASN A 80 7.17 -0.50 -4.72
C ASN A 80 5.66 -0.67 -4.94
N LYS A 81 4.89 -0.69 -3.85
CA LYS A 81 3.43 -0.74 -3.89
C LYS A 81 2.89 0.56 -4.49
N GLN A 82 2.04 0.44 -5.50
CA GLN A 82 1.34 1.60 -6.08
C GLN A 82 0.40 2.17 -5.03
N SER A 83 0.57 3.44 -4.69
CA SER A 83 -0.21 4.11 -3.67
C SER A 83 -0.21 5.62 -3.85
N PHE A 84 -1.27 6.27 -3.38
CA PHE A 84 -1.37 7.73 -3.33
C PHE A 84 -2.20 8.20 -2.14
N TYR A 85 -1.96 9.43 -1.73
CA TYR A 85 -2.74 10.12 -0.70
C TYR A 85 -4.01 10.69 -1.29
N GLN A 86 -5.11 10.55 -0.55
CA GLN A 86 -6.33 11.31 -0.79
C GLN A 86 -6.42 12.38 0.29
N ASP A 87 -6.78 13.61 -0.09
CA ASP A 87 -6.92 14.69 0.87
C ASP A 87 -8.15 14.49 1.77
N ILE A 88 -7.97 14.74 3.08
CA ILE A 88 -8.98 14.55 4.13
C ILE A 88 -10.18 15.48 3.93
N GLU A 89 -9.96 16.73 3.48
CA GLU A 89 -11.05 17.69 3.29
C GLU A 89 -11.83 17.42 1.98
N LYS A 90 -11.22 16.69 1.04
CA LYS A 90 -11.80 16.41 -0.28
C LYS A 90 -12.42 15.02 -0.39
N ILE A 91 -12.06 14.09 0.49
CA ILE A 91 -12.67 12.76 0.51
C ILE A 91 -14.12 12.87 1.01
N LYS A 92 -15.04 12.21 0.31
CA LYS A 92 -16.41 12.03 0.79
C LYS A 92 -16.74 10.55 0.78
N ILE A 93 -17.33 10.04 1.85
CA ILE A 93 -17.62 8.62 1.99
C ILE A 93 -19.10 8.48 2.30
N THR A 94 -19.74 7.57 1.57
CA THR A 94 -21.08 7.10 1.87
C THR A 94 -21.01 5.61 2.20
N GLN A 95 -22.11 5.03 2.67
CA GLN A 95 -22.19 3.60 2.95
C GLN A 95 -21.80 2.72 1.74
N THR A 96 -21.89 3.23 0.52
CA THR A 96 -21.71 2.44 -0.72
C THR A 96 -20.63 2.97 -1.66
N HIS A 97 -20.24 4.24 -1.55
CA HIS A 97 -19.31 4.87 -2.48
C HIS A 97 -18.30 5.74 -1.74
N VAL A 98 -17.15 5.95 -2.37
CA VAL A 98 -16.16 6.96 -1.97
C VAL A 98 -15.95 7.93 -3.13
N LYS A 99 -15.97 9.23 -2.84
CA LYS A 99 -15.54 10.27 -3.75
C LYS A 99 -14.06 10.57 -3.53
N LEU A 100 -13.24 10.33 -4.55
CA LEU A 100 -11.84 10.73 -4.57
C LEU A 100 -11.67 12.06 -5.32
N GLU A 101 -10.60 12.78 -5.01
CA GLU A 101 -10.30 14.04 -5.66
C GLU A 101 -9.65 13.82 -7.03
N LYS A 102 -10.23 14.45 -8.06
CA LYS A 102 -9.58 14.66 -9.36
C LYS A 102 -9.08 13.36 -10.02
N LEU A 103 -9.95 12.35 -10.09
CA LEU A 103 -9.75 11.19 -10.97
C LEU A 103 -9.99 11.56 -12.45
N THR A 104 -10.76 12.61 -12.69
CA THR A 104 -10.93 13.23 -14.02
C THR A 104 -10.50 14.69 -14.00
N THR A 105 -9.95 15.16 -15.11
CA THR A 105 -9.60 16.58 -15.34
C THR A 105 -10.80 17.41 -15.80
N SER A 106 -11.85 16.78 -16.33
CA SER A 106 -12.99 17.48 -16.90
C SER A 106 -13.92 18.04 -15.81
N LYS A 107 -14.27 19.33 -15.87
CA LYS A 107 -15.21 19.97 -14.94
C LYS A 107 -16.70 19.64 -15.21
N LYS A 108 -17.02 18.96 -16.32
CA LYS A 108 -18.40 18.63 -16.69
C LYS A 108 -19.02 17.69 -15.63
N SER A 109 -20.24 17.98 -15.20
CA SER A 109 -20.95 17.24 -14.14
C SER A 109 -21.01 15.73 -14.41
N ASN A 110 -21.30 15.32 -15.63
CA ASN A 110 -21.33 13.91 -16.03
C ASN A 110 -19.97 13.20 -15.88
N LYS A 111 -18.85 13.88 -16.18
CA LYS A 111 -17.50 13.33 -16.01
C LYS A 111 -17.09 13.32 -14.54
N GLN A 112 -17.50 14.32 -13.77
CA GLN A 112 -17.26 14.37 -12.32
C GLN A 112 -17.87 13.18 -11.55
N LYS A 113 -18.87 12.49 -12.11
CA LYS A 113 -19.38 11.22 -11.56
C LYS A 113 -18.30 10.14 -11.47
N LEU A 114 -17.27 10.16 -12.32
CA LEU A 114 -16.13 9.22 -12.27
C LEU A 114 -15.31 9.32 -10.98
N ASN A 115 -15.40 10.46 -10.28
CA ASN A 115 -14.74 10.61 -8.99
C ASN A 115 -15.39 9.74 -7.90
N TRP A 116 -16.63 9.31 -8.10
CA TRP A 116 -17.32 8.38 -7.21
C TRP A 116 -17.01 6.93 -7.59
N ILE A 117 -16.39 6.22 -6.65
CA ILE A 117 -16.03 4.81 -6.79
C ILE A 117 -16.95 3.99 -5.86
N LYS A 118 -17.57 2.95 -6.41
CA LYS A 118 -18.36 2.00 -5.63
C LYS A 118 -17.44 1.15 -4.75
N LEU A 119 -17.75 1.06 -3.47
CA LEU A 119 -17.04 0.23 -2.51
C LEU A 119 -17.48 -1.23 -2.65
N ALA A 120 -16.52 -2.15 -2.56
CA ALA A 120 -16.79 -3.59 -2.50
C ALA A 120 -17.35 -4.00 -1.13
N GLU A 121 -16.81 -3.41 -0.06
CA GLU A 121 -17.27 -3.60 1.32
C GLU A 121 -18.15 -2.40 1.69
N LYS A 122 -19.47 -2.62 1.77
CA LYS A 122 -20.45 -1.58 2.09
C LYS A 122 -20.62 -1.47 3.60
N GLY A 123 -20.84 -0.25 4.09
CA GLY A 123 -21.13 0.03 5.51
C GLY A 123 -19.96 -0.20 6.47
N ARG A 124 -18.75 -0.48 5.98
CA ARG A 124 -17.59 -0.76 6.83
C ARG A 124 -16.90 0.48 7.38
N ILE A 125 -16.92 1.58 6.62
CA ILE A 125 -16.31 2.84 7.05
C ILE A 125 -17.41 3.65 7.74
N PRO A 126 -17.22 4.06 9.00
CA PRO A 126 -18.17 4.92 9.69
C PRO A 126 -18.43 6.20 8.88
N THR A 127 -19.70 6.59 8.75
CA THR A 127 -20.13 7.82 8.04
C THR A 127 -21.00 8.69 8.94
N GLY A 128 -20.76 9.99 8.97
CA GLY A 128 -21.52 10.95 9.76
C GLY A 128 -20.74 12.24 10.01
N ASP A 129 -21.43 13.30 10.41
CA ASP A 129 -20.84 14.65 10.53
C ASP A 129 -19.82 14.76 11.68
N HIS A 130 -19.89 13.90 12.69
CA HIS A 130 -18.96 13.86 13.82
C HIS A 130 -17.71 13.00 13.56
N ILE A 131 -17.58 12.40 12.37
CA ILE A 131 -16.54 11.41 12.10
C ILE A 131 -15.34 12.08 11.43
N LYS A 132 -14.20 12.06 12.12
CA LYS A 132 -12.94 12.58 11.59
C LYS A 132 -12.12 11.47 10.94
N TYR A 133 -11.72 11.71 9.70
CA TYR A 133 -10.86 10.82 8.94
C TYR A 133 -9.40 11.29 8.98
N TYR A 134 -8.48 10.35 9.10
CA TYR A 134 -7.05 10.60 9.18
C TYR A 134 -6.28 9.79 8.13
N ASN A 135 -5.31 10.46 7.52
CA ASN A 135 -4.33 9.86 6.60
C ASN A 135 -4.90 8.93 5.51
N PRO A 136 -5.96 9.29 4.75
CA PRO A 136 -6.54 8.39 3.77
C PRO A 136 -5.55 8.07 2.64
N ARG A 137 -5.30 6.78 2.42
CA ARG A 137 -4.36 6.28 1.41
C ARG A 137 -5.07 5.27 0.52
N VAL A 138 -4.99 5.48 -0.78
CA VAL A 138 -5.43 4.50 -1.78
C VAL A 138 -4.21 3.69 -2.20
N THR A 139 -4.31 2.37 -2.15
CA THR A 139 -3.21 1.46 -2.46
C THR A 139 -3.67 0.33 -3.37
N PHE A 140 -2.79 -0.11 -4.27
CA PHE A 140 -3.05 -1.23 -5.17
C PHE A 140 -2.08 -2.37 -4.85
N ASP A 141 -2.62 -3.58 -4.66
CA ASP A 141 -1.82 -4.77 -4.32
C ASP A 141 -1.47 -5.64 -5.55
N GLY A 142 -1.82 -5.21 -6.76
CA GLY A 142 -1.69 -5.99 -7.99
C GLY A 142 -2.98 -6.71 -8.41
N LEU A 143 -4.01 -6.73 -7.56
CA LEU A 143 -5.30 -7.36 -7.81
C LEU A 143 -6.45 -6.38 -7.57
N ASN A 144 -6.48 -5.75 -6.40
CA ASN A 144 -7.52 -4.82 -5.98
C ASN A 144 -6.93 -3.51 -5.50
N TRP A 145 -7.76 -2.47 -5.64
CA TRP A 145 -7.57 -1.20 -4.97
C TRP A 145 -8.16 -1.26 -3.55
N TYR A 146 -7.43 -0.67 -2.61
CA TYR A 146 -7.79 -0.58 -1.21
C TYR A 146 -7.74 0.87 -0.77
N LEU A 147 -8.73 1.29 -0.01
CA LEU A 147 -8.75 2.55 0.69
C LEU A 147 -8.48 2.27 2.17
N THR A 148 -7.44 2.88 2.71
CA THR A 148 -7.09 2.82 4.13
C THR A 148 -7.30 4.20 4.72
N ILE A 149 -8.01 4.27 5.84
CA ILE A 149 -8.38 5.51 6.52
C ILE A 149 -8.28 5.24 8.02
N GLY A 150 -7.65 6.15 8.77
CA GLY A 150 -7.77 6.18 10.22
C GLY A 150 -9.06 6.89 10.62
N VAL A 151 -9.79 6.35 11.57
CA VAL A 151 -11.00 6.96 12.13
C VAL A 151 -10.79 7.09 13.62
N GLU A 152 -11.18 8.22 14.19
CA GLU A 152 -11.23 8.36 15.65
C GLU A 152 -12.39 7.50 16.16
N GLU A 153 -12.09 6.57 17.05
CA GLU A 153 -13.10 5.75 17.71
C GLU A 153 -12.95 5.97 19.21
N VAL A 154 -14.08 6.15 19.90
CA VAL A 154 -14.08 6.28 21.35
C VAL A 154 -13.62 4.95 21.92
N GLU A 155 -12.56 4.99 22.72
CA GLU A 155 -11.98 3.79 23.32
C GLU A 155 -13.02 3.13 24.23
N ASN A 156 -13.51 1.96 23.84
CA ASN A 156 -14.33 1.14 24.72
C ASN A 156 -13.40 0.57 25.79
N LYS A 157 -13.59 1.00 27.05
CA LYS A 157 -12.87 0.41 28.17
C LYS A 157 -13.12 -1.10 28.18
N ASN A 158 -12.05 -1.87 28.02
CA ASN A 158 -12.12 -3.32 28.18
C ASN A 158 -12.51 -3.65 29.62
N LYS A 159 -13.22 -4.78 29.80
CA LYS A 159 -13.49 -5.30 31.15
C LYS A 159 -12.17 -5.57 31.86
N GLU A 160 -12.10 -5.24 33.14
CA GLU A 160 -10.96 -5.63 33.97
C GLU A 160 -10.94 -7.15 34.09
N TYR A 161 -9.86 -7.77 33.63
CA TYR A 161 -9.63 -9.20 33.74
C TYR A 161 -8.77 -9.44 34.99
N THR A 162 -9.29 -10.22 35.94
CA THR A 162 -8.59 -10.57 37.18
C THR A 162 -7.77 -11.86 37.08
N GLU A 163 -8.02 -12.69 36.07
CA GLU A 163 -7.40 -14.01 35.92
C GLU A 163 -6.41 -14.04 34.75
N GLY A 164 -5.21 -14.57 35.01
CA GLY A 164 -4.21 -14.83 33.97
C GLY A 164 -4.55 -16.09 33.16
N ILE A 165 -4.46 -15.99 31.83
CA ILE A 165 -4.69 -17.10 30.91
C ILE A 165 -3.35 -17.54 30.30
N GLY A 166 -3.02 -18.82 30.43
CA GLY A 166 -1.85 -19.41 29.77
C GLY A 166 -2.17 -19.78 28.32
N ILE A 167 -1.32 -19.39 27.37
CA ILE A 167 -1.44 -19.73 25.95
C ILE A 167 -0.18 -20.44 25.50
N ASP A 168 -0.29 -21.72 25.13
CA ASP A 168 0.80 -22.50 24.54
C ASP A 168 0.65 -22.59 23.02
N LEU A 169 1.67 -22.19 22.26
CA LEU A 169 1.65 -22.18 20.80
C LEU A 169 2.34 -23.42 20.23
N GLY A 170 1.62 -24.20 19.43
CA GLY A 170 2.10 -25.49 18.93
C GLY A 170 2.26 -25.59 17.41
N VAL A 171 2.85 -26.71 16.98
CA VAL A 171 2.97 -27.07 15.55
C VAL A 171 1.74 -27.84 15.06
N LYS A 172 1.21 -28.74 15.90
CA LYS A 172 0.02 -29.57 15.62
C LYS A 172 -1.25 -28.73 15.76
N ASP A 173 -1.43 -28.13 16.93
CA ASP A 173 -2.46 -27.16 17.26
C ASP A 173 -1.81 -25.78 17.29
N LEU A 174 -2.49 -24.75 16.77
CA LEU A 174 -1.96 -23.39 16.72
C LEU A 174 -1.78 -22.82 18.13
N ALA A 175 -2.79 -22.99 18.99
CA ALA A 175 -2.78 -22.52 20.37
C ALA A 175 -3.60 -23.46 21.26
N THR A 176 -3.12 -23.71 22.48
CA THR A 176 -3.86 -24.38 23.56
C THR A 176 -3.95 -23.43 24.73
N ILE A 177 -5.17 -23.20 25.21
CA ILE A 177 -5.41 -22.35 26.38
C ILE A 177 -5.39 -23.21 27.65
N SER A 178 -4.96 -22.65 28.78
CA SER A 178 -5.03 -23.28 30.11
C SER A 178 -6.43 -23.78 30.50
N THR A 179 -7.49 -23.22 29.92
CA THR A 179 -8.89 -23.67 30.06
C THR A 179 -9.20 -24.98 29.33
N GLY A 180 -8.22 -25.56 28.62
CA GLY A 180 -8.37 -26.80 27.84
C GLY A 180 -8.83 -26.59 26.40
N GLN A 181 -9.21 -25.36 26.01
CA GLN A 181 -9.61 -25.05 24.64
C GLN A 181 -8.42 -25.12 23.68
N LYS A 182 -8.60 -25.80 22.54
CA LYS A 182 -7.57 -26.00 21.52
C LYS A 182 -7.97 -25.39 20.18
N TYR A 183 -7.10 -24.58 19.60
CA TYR A 183 -7.23 -24.01 18.26
C TYR A 183 -6.36 -24.77 17.29
N LYS A 184 -6.97 -25.43 16.30
CA LYS A 184 -6.25 -26.27 15.33
C LYS A 184 -5.39 -25.44 14.36
N ASN A 185 -4.25 -25.96 13.95
CA ASN A 185 -3.42 -25.26 12.97
C ASN A 185 -4.05 -25.27 11.55
N ILE A 186 -4.57 -24.12 11.11
CA ILE A 186 -5.21 -23.95 9.80
C ILE A 186 -4.30 -24.31 8.62
N ASN A 187 -2.97 -24.20 8.78
CA ASN A 187 -2.00 -24.55 7.74
C ASN A 187 -1.97 -26.06 7.47
N LYS A 188 -2.42 -26.88 8.43
CA LYS A 188 -2.49 -28.33 8.25
C LYS A 188 -3.74 -28.78 7.48
N SER A 189 -4.71 -27.88 7.27
CA SER A 189 -5.94 -28.17 6.53
C SER A 189 -5.68 -28.60 5.08
N ARG A 190 -6.51 -29.51 4.55
CA ARG A 190 -6.43 -29.99 3.16
C ARG A 190 -6.49 -28.83 2.16
N LYS A 191 -7.33 -27.82 2.45
CA LYS A 191 -7.52 -26.62 1.60
C LYS A 191 -6.25 -25.78 1.52
N VAL A 192 -5.61 -25.46 2.65
CA VAL A 192 -4.36 -24.66 2.67
C VAL A 192 -3.23 -25.43 2.01
N LYS A 193 -3.03 -26.71 2.36
CA LYS A 193 -2.00 -27.56 1.72
C LYS A 193 -2.15 -27.63 0.19
N LYS A 194 -3.38 -27.77 -0.33
CA LYS A 194 -3.64 -27.77 -1.79
C LYS A 194 -3.27 -26.43 -2.42
N LEU A 195 -3.61 -25.31 -1.78
CA LEU A 195 -3.29 -23.97 -2.28
C LEU A 195 -1.78 -23.67 -2.23
N GLU A 196 -1.07 -24.09 -1.19
CA GLU A 196 0.39 -23.96 -1.09
C GLU A 196 1.10 -24.76 -2.20
N LYS A 197 0.70 -26.02 -2.41
CA LYS A 197 1.20 -26.83 -3.53
C LYS A 197 0.96 -26.15 -4.88
N LYS A 198 -0.22 -25.55 -5.07
CA LYS A 198 -0.54 -24.78 -6.28
C LYS A 198 0.35 -23.53 -6.41
N GLN A 199 0.54 -22.78 -5.33
CA GLN A 199 1.42 -21.60 -5.31
C GLN A 199 2.85 -21.98 -5.70
N LYS A 200 3.40 -23.04 -5.11
CA LYS A 200 4.75 -23.55 -5.42
C LYS A 200 4.89 -23.94 -6.89
N ARG A 201 3.91 -24.65 -7.45
CA ARG A 201 3.88 -25.02 -8.89
C ARG A 201 3.85 -23.79 -9.79
N LEU A 202 3.01 -22.80 -9.46
CA LEU A 202 2.92 -21.55 -10.23
C LEU A 202 4.21 -20.73 -10.16
N GLN A 203 4.84 -20.62 -8.98
CA GLN A 203 6.12 -19.93 -8.81
C GLN A 203 7.24 -20.61 -9.61
N ARG A 204 7.34 -21.94 -9.58
CA ARG A 204 8.29 -22.70 -10.41
C ARG A 204 8.07 -22.47 -11.90
N LYS A 205 6.81 -22.50 -12.36
CA LYS A 205 6.46 -22.21 -13.76
C LYS A 205 6.82 -20.78 -14.16
N LEU A 206 6.58 -19.81 -13.27
CA LEU A 206 6.95 -18.41 -13.48
C LEU A 206 8.48 -18.26 -13.58
N SER A 207 9.22 -18.84 -12.65
CA SER A 207 10.70 -18.83 -12.64
C SER A 207 11.27 -19.42 -13.92
N LYS A 208 10.81 -20.62 -14.33
CA LYS A 208 11.27 -21.25 -15.58
C LYS A 208 10.96 -20.38 -16.80
N LYS A 209 9.81 -19.71 -16.83
CA LYS A 209 9.50 -18.76 -17.92
C LYS A 209 10.41 -17.54 -17.91
N TYR A 210 10.79 -17.02 -16.74
CA TYR A 210 11.77 -15.94 -16.68
C TYR A 210 13.11 -16.39 -17.26
N GLU A 211 13.63 -17.53 -16.83
CA GLU A 211 14.89 -18.08 -17.37
C GLU A 211 14.84 -18.29 -18.89
N LEU A 212 13.76 -18.88 -19.41
CA LEU A 212 13.59 -19.07 -20.86
C LEU A 212 13.43 -17.77 -21.66
N ASN A 213 13.06 -16.65 -21.01
CA ASN A 213 12.92 -15.33 -21.65
C ASN A 213 14.09 -14.40 -21.32
N LYS A 214 15.21 -14.96 -20.85
CA LYS A 214 16.45 -14.23 -20.63
C LYS A 214 17.05 -13.89 -22.00
N ILE A 215 17.43 -12.64 -22.16
CA ILE A 215 18.05 -12.06 -23.36
C ILE A 215 19.33 -11.39 -22.89
N GLN A 216 20.41 -11.64 -23.61
CA GLN A 216 21.67 -10.93 -23.42
C GLN A 216 21.61 -9.63 -24.20
N THR A 217 21.86 -8.50 -23.53
CA THR A 217 22.01 -7.21 -24.21
C THR A 217 23.47 -7.00 -24.63
N GLU A 218 23.71 -6.06 -25.56
CA GLU A 218 25.02 -5.75 -26.19
C GLU A 218 26.14 -5.28 -25.24
N GLY A 219 26.02 -5.50 -23.93
CA GLY A 219 27.05 -5.26 -22.92
C GLY A 219 27.16 -6.40 -21.87
N GLY A 220 26.70 -7.61 -22.18
CA GLY A 220 26.76 -8.77 -21.28
C GLY A 220 25.72 -8.79 -20.14
N GLU A 221 24.96 -7.70 -19.95
CA GLU A 221 23.84 -7.70 -19.02
C GLU A 221 22.74 -8.66 -19.50
N HIS A 222 22.18 -9.42 -18.56
CA HIS A 222 21.01 -10.24 -18.84
C HIS A 222 19.73 -9.49 -18.46
N ARG A 223 18.82 -9.36 -19.41
CA ARG A 223 17.47 -8.84 -19.19
C ARG A 223 16.43 -9.89 -19.51
N TYR A 224 15.22 -9.71 -18.99
CA TYR A 224 14.13 -10.64 -19.27
C TYR A 224 13.05 -9.94 -20.09
N ARG A 225 12.64 -10.55 -21.20
CA ARG A 225 11.52 -10.04 -22.01
C ARG A 225 10.19 -10.37 -21.34
N LYS A 226 9.49 -9.33 -20.87
CA LYS A 226 8.21 -9.50 -20.17
C LYS A 226 7.06 -9.73 -21.14
N THR A 227 6.72 -11.00 -21.38
CA THR A 227 5.60 -11.40 -22.24
C THR A 227 4.25 -11.33 -21.52
N ASN A 228 3.15 -11.31 -22.28
CA ASN A 228 1.79 -11.36 -21.72
C ASN A 228 1.54 -12.65 -20.92
N ASN A 229 2.18 -13.75 -21.30
CA ASN A 229 2.11 -15.02 -20.57
C ASN A 229 2.77 -14.95 -19.19
N ILE A 230 3.87 -14.21 -19.05
CA ILE A 230 4.50 -13.94 -17.76
C ILE A 230 3.58 -13.08 -16.89
N LYS A 231 3.00 -12.00 -17.44
CA LYS A 231 2.03 -11.14 -16.73
C LYS A 231 0.83 -11.96 -16.21
N LYS A 232 0.28 -12.85 -17.05
CA LYS A 232 -0.80 -13.77 -16.66
C LYS A 232 -0.39 -14.69 -15.50
N LEU A 233 0.82 -15.25 -15.53
CA LEU A 233 1.32 -16.10 -14.45
C LEU A 233 1.58 -15.33 -13.16
N GLU A 234 2.16 -14.13 -13.23
CA GLU A 234 2.33 -13.25 -12.06
C GLU A 234 0.98 -12.99 -11.39
N HIS A 235 -0.04 -12.65 -12.17
CA HIS A 235 -1.40 -12.45 -11.68
C HIS A 235 -1.96 -13.70 -10.96
N LEU A 236 -1.77 -14.89 -11.53
CA LEU A 236 -2.19 -16.15 -10.90
C LEU A 236 -1.44 -16.46 -9.60
N VAL A 237 -0.13 -16.18 -9.55
CA VAL A 237 0.68 -16.32 -8.33
C VAL A 237 0.17 -15.37 -7.26
N LEU A 238 -0.06 -14.10 -7.59
CA LEU A 238 -0.60 -13.09 -6.67
C LEU A 238 -1.98 -13.50 -6.15
N LYS A 239 -2.89 -13.92 -7.02
CA LYS A 239 -4.24 -14.37 -6.63
C LYS A 239 -4.22 -15.55 -5.67
N THR A 240 -3.34 -16.52 -5.91
CA THR A 240 -3.19 -17.70 -5.05
C THR A 240 -2.58 -17.31 -3.70
N ARG A 241 -1.51 -16.50 -3.70
CA ARG A 241 -0.87 -15.99 -2.48
C ARG A 241 -1.85 -15.20 -1.62
N ARG A 242 -2.66 -14.34 -2.23
CA ARG A 242 -3.68 -13.56 -1.52
C ARG A 242 -4.76 -14.43 -0.91
N ARG A 243 -5.25 -15.45 -1.63
CA ARG A 243 -6.22 -16.41 -1.09
C ARG A 243 -5.69 -17.11 0.16
N LEU A 244 -4.43 -17.54 0.16
CA LEU A 244 -3.77 -18.12 1.33
C LEU A 244 -3.67 -17.12 2.49
N LYS A 245 -3.23 -15.89 2.22
CA LYS A 245 -3.14 -14.82 3.23
C LYS A 245 -4.51 -14.53 3.86
N ASN A 246 -5.56 -14.45 3.05
CA ASN A 246 -6.92 -14.18 3.53
C ASN A 246 -7.44 -15.32 4.42
N ILE A 247 -7.25 -16.59 4.04
CA ILE A 247 -7.65 -17.73 4.88
C ILE A 247 -6.95 -17.68 6.24
N ARG A 248 -5.65 -17.36 6.27
CA ARG A 248 -4.89 -17.27 7.52
C ARG A 248 -5.34 -16.07 8.37
N LYS A 249 -5.55 -14.91 7.74
CA LYS A 249 -6.00 -13.69 8.45
C LYS A 249 -7.40 -13.86 9.03
N ASP A 250 -8.31 -14.45 8.26
CA ASP A 250 -9.68 -14.76 8.69
C ASP A 250 -9.67 -15.72 9.89
N TYR A 251 -8.86 -16.79 9.82
CA TYR A 251 -8.71 -17.72 10.94
C TYR A 251 -8.15 -17.03 12.19
N LEU A 252 -7.12 -16.19 12.05
CA LEU A 252 -6.58 -15.44 13.20
C LEU A 252 -7.65 -14.53 13.81
N HIS A 253 -8.39 -13.78 13.01
CA HIS A 253 -9.45 -12.88 13.48
C HIS A 253 -10.62 -13.62 14.17
N GLN A 254 -10.86 -14.90 13.84
CA GLN A 254 -11.93 -15.67 14.48
C GLN A 254 -11.51 -16.23 15.84
N ILE A 255 -10.21 -16.34 16.11
CA ILE A 255 -9.69 -16.93 17.35
C ILE A 255 -9.09 -15.89 18.31
N THR A 256 -8.83 -14.67 17.84
CA THR A 256 -8.41 -13.50 18.61
C THR A 256 -9.58 -12.56 18.81
#